data_AF-A0A377DPD3-F1
#
_entry.id   AF-A0A377DPD3-F1
#
_cell.length_a   1.000
_cell.length_b   1.000
_cell.length_c   1.000
_cell.angle_alpha   90.00
_cell.angle_beta   90.00
_cell.angle_gamma   90.00
#
_symmetry.space_group_name_H-M   'P 1'
#
loop_
_entity.id
_entity.type
_entity.pdbx_description
1 polymer ?
#
loop_
_entity_poly.entity_id
_entity_poly.type
_entity_poly.pdbx_seq_one_letter_code
_entity_poly.pdbx_strand_id
1 'polypeptide(L)'
;MRGNGDYPPFPGREHEAHADIDLALEYALALNCEQVHVMAGVVPAGEDAERYRAVFIDNLRYAADRFAPHGKRILVEALSPGVKPHYLFSSQYQALAIVEEVARG
;
A
#
# COMPACT_ATOMS: atom_id res chain seq x y z
N MET A 1 9.05 0.46 4.11
CA MET A 1 8.21 1.53 4.67
C MET A 1 8.69 1.84 6.07
N ARG A 2 8.99 3.11 6.36
CA ARG A 2 9.58 3.51 7.65
C ARG A 2 8.56 3.31 8.78
N GLY A 3 8.97 2.62 9.83
CA GLY A 3 8.12 2.04 10.89
C GLY A 3 7.49 2.99 11.92
N ASN A 4 7.19 4.23 11.57
CA ASN A 4 6.29 5.07 12.37
C ASN A 4 4.91 4.96 11.74
N GLY A 5 3.96 4.35 12.44
CA GLY A 5 2.65 3.95 11.91
C GLY A 5 1.69 5.07 11.49
N ASP A 6 2.21 6.22 11.05
CA ASP A 6 1.52 7.46 10.70
C ASP A 6 1.91 7.97 9.29
N TYR A 7 2.55 7.18 8.43
CA TYR A 7 3.01 7.63 7.10
C TYR A 7 2.67 6.65 5.97
N PRO A 8 2.39 7.12 4.75
CA PRO A 8 1.14 6.73 4.13
C PRO A 8 1.28 6.16 2.71
N PRO A 9 0.14 5.96 2.05
CA PRO A 9 -0.33 6.75 0.92
C PRO A 9 -1.29 7.87 1.38
N PHE A 10 -0.82 9.13 1.44
CA PHE A 10 -1.66 10.28 1.81
C PHE A 10 -1.89 11.09 0.54
N PRO A 11 -3.10 11.62 0.34
CA PRO A 11 -3.31 12.61 -0.71
C PRO A 11 -2.30 13.76 -0.62
N GLY A 12 -1.57 14.02 -1.71
CA GLY A 12 -0.51 15.03 -1.78
C GLY A 12 0.89 14.56 -1.39
N ARG A 13 1.07 13.25 -1.10
CA ARG A 13 2.36 12.65 -0.68
C ARG A 13 2.73 11.40 -1.48
N GLU A 14 2.19 11.31 -2.69
CA GLU A 14 2.39 10.20 -3.62
C GLU A 14 3.87 10.01 -3.96
N HIS A 15 4.61 11.11 -4.09
CA HIS A 15 6.06 11.07 -4.35
C HIS A 15 6.85 10.37 -3.25
N GLU A 16 6.44 10.50 -1.98
CA GLU A 16 7.10 9.84 -0.86
C GLU A 16 6.73 8.36 -0.80
N ALA A 17 5.47 8.03 -1.09
CA ALA A 17 5.04 6.64 -1.22
C ALA A 17 5.82 5.93 -2.35
N HIS A 18 5.99 6.58 -3.50
CA HIS A 18 6.79 6.06 -4.61
C HIS A 18 8.26 5.84 -4.20
N ALA A 19 8.87 6.80 -3.50
CA ALA A 19 10.24 6.66 -3.00
C ALA A 19 10.38 5.47 -2.03
N ASP A 20 9.40 5.27 -1.14
CA ASP A 20 9.37 4.12 -0.23
C ASP A 20 9.15 2.79 -0.97
N ILE A 21 8.36 2.78 -2.04
CA ILE A 21 8.13 1.62 -2.92
C ILE A 21 9.40 1.26 -3.68
N ASP A 22 10.09 2.24 -4.27
CA ASP A 22 11.35 2.03 -4.99
C ASP A 22 12.46 1.52 -4.06
N LEU A 23 12.55 2.08 -2.84
CA LEU A 23 13.45 1.57 -1.82
C LEU A 23 13.10 0.12 -1.44
N ALA A 24 11.82 -0.20 -1.25
CA ALA A 24 11.41 -1.56 -0.94
C ALA A 24 11.76 -2.55 -2.07
N LEU A 25 11.68 -2.12 -3.33
CA LEU A 25 12.12 -2.93 -4.47
C LEU A 25 13.63 -3.19 -4.44
N GLU A 26 14.43 -2.16 -4.15
CA GLU A 26 15.89 -2.30 -3.98
C GLU A 26 16.23 -3.38 -2.94
N TYR A 27 15.60 -3.31 -1.76
CA TYR A 27 15.76 -4.32 -0.73
C TYR A 27 15.26 -5.70 -1.18
N ALA A 28 14.12 -5.78 -1.86
CA ALA A 28 13.57 -7.04 -2.32
C ALA A 28 14.47 -7.72 -3.37
N LEU A 29 15.18 -6.94 -4.19
CA LEU A 29 16.20 -7.45 -5.12
C LEU A 29 17.43 -7.93 -4.35
N ALA A 30 17.99 -7.10 -3.47
CA ALA A 30 19.19 -7.45 -2.70
C ALA A 30 19.01 -8.69 -1.81
N LEU A 31 17.82 -8.86 -1.25
CA LEU A 31 17.50 -9.94 -0.32
C LEU A 31 16.83 -11.16 -0.98
N ASN A 32 16.64 -11.14 -2.31
CA ASN A 32 15.87 -12.15 -3.04
C ASN A 32 14.45 -12.36 -2.45
N CYS A 33 13.83 -11.30 -1.94
CA CYS A 33 12.46 -11.37 -1.45
C CYS A 33 11.48 -11.35 -2.63
N GLU A 34 10.58 -12.32 -2.70
CA GLU A 34 9.61 -12.44 -3.80
C GLU A 34 8.41 -11.49 -3.67
N GLN A 35 8.10 -11.04 -2.44
CA GLN A 35 6.85 -10.38 -2.12
C GLN A 35 7.05 -9.23 -1.14
N VAL A 36 6.39 -8.10 -1.39
CA VAL A 36 6.44 -6.94 -0.49
C VAL A 36 5.01 -6.48 -0.17
N HIS A 37 4.71 -6.33 1.11
CA HIS A 37 3.47 -5.70 1.56
C HIS A 37 3.58 -4.17 1.43
N VAL A 38 2.65 -3.56 0.70
CA VAL A 38 2.50 -2.10 0.59
C VAL A 38 1.42 -1.66 1.58
N MET A 39 1.83 -0.95 2.63
CA MET A 39 0.91 -0.49 3.68
C MET A 39 0.03 0.66 3.20
N ALA A 40 -1.23 0.65 3.63
CA ALA A 40 -2.27 1.59 3.24
C ALA A 40 -2.38 2.83 4.15
N GLY A 41 -1.87 2.74 5.37
CA GLY A 41 -1.88 3.85 6.33
C GLY A 41 -3.21 4.06 7.07
N VAL A 42 -3.22 5.10 7.91
CA VAL A 42 -4.34 5.49 8.79
C VAL A 42 -5.07 6.68 8.18
N VAL A 43 -6.40 6.68 8.23
CA VAL A 43 -7.23 7.83 7.85
C VAL A 43 -7.51 8.69 9.09
N PRO A 44 -7.04 9.95 9.14
CA PRO A 44 -7.33 10.83 10.28
C PRO A 44 -8.82 11.05 10.49
N ALA A 45 -9.22 11.31 11.74
CA ALA A 45 -10.62 11.58 12.06
C ALA A 45 -11.12 12.84 11.32
N GLY A 46 -12.26 12.72 10.65
CA GLY A 46 -12.88 13.82 9.89
C GLY A 46 -12.40 13.93 8.44
N GLU A 47 -11.43 13.11 8.02
CA GLU A 47 -10.99 13.02 6.62
C GLU A 47 -11.87 12.06 5.80
N ASP A 48 -11.84 12.25 4.48
CA ASP A 48 -12.56 11.40 3.52
C ASP A 48 -11.76 10.13 3.18
N ALA A 49 -12.23 8.98 3.67
CA ALA A 49 -11.59 7.69 3.43
C ALA A 49 -11.54 7.30 1.94
N GLU A 50 -12.50 7.72 1.11
CA GLU A 50 -12.51 7.39 -0.33
C GLU A 50 -11.38 8.09 -1.07
N ARG A 51 -11.04 9.33 -0.69
CA ARG A 51 -9.89 10.04 -1.24
C ARG A 51 -8.58 9.31 -0.93
N TYR A 52 -8.44 8.74 0.28
CA TYR A 52 -7.27 7.95 0.66
C TYR A 52 -7.23 6.61 -0.06
N ARG A 53 -8.39 5.97 -0.25
CA ARG A 53 -8.53 4.74 -1.03
C ARG A 53 -8.09 4.92 -2.47
N ALA A 54 -8.52 5.99 -3.13
CA ALA A 54 -8.12 6.30 -4.50
C ALA A 54 -6.60 6.45 -4.62
N VAL A 55 -5.98 7.24 -3.72
CA VAL A 55 -4.53 7.43 -3.68
C VAL A 55 -3.81 6.11 -3.39
N PHE A 56 -4.32 5.27 -2.50
CA PHE A 56 -3.72 3.95 -2.24
C PHE A 56 -3.75 3.06 -3.49
N ILE A 57 -4.87 3.02 -4.22
CA ILE A 57 -5.00 2.24 -5.45
C ILE A 57 -3.99 2.68 -6.50
N ASP A 58 -3.79 3.99 -6.68
CA ASP A 58 -2.81 4.50 -7.64
C ASP A 58 -1.37 4.17 -7.21
N ASN A 59 -1.06 4.23 -5.92
CA ASN A 59 0.23 3.77 -5.40
C ASN A 59 0.43 2.25 -5.58
N LEU A 60 -0.61 1.44 -5.44
CA LEU A 60 -0.54 -0.01 -5.71
C LEU A 60 -0.31 -0.30 -7.19
N ARG A 61 -0.94 0.46 -8.10
CA ARG A 61 -0.67 0.36 -9.54
C ARG A 61 0.78 0.69 -9.84
N TYR A 62 1.30 1.79 -9.29
CA TYR A 62 2.71 2.14 -9.39
C TYR A 62 3.60 0.99 -8.89
N ALA A 63 3.34 0.47 -7.68
CA ALA A 63 4.12 -0.62 -7.12
C ALA A 63 4.06 -1.89 -7.97
N ALA A 64 2.89 -2.26 -8.49
CA ALA A 64 2.74 -3.43 -9.35
C ALA A 64 3.57 -3.28 -10.63
N ASP A 65 3.47 -2.13 -11.30
CA ASP A 65 4.21 -1.83 -12.54
C ASP A 65 5.73 -1.82 -12.30
N ARG A 66 6.19 -1.37 -11.13
CA ARG A 66 7.62 -1.37 -10.75
C ARG A 66 8.14 -2.77 -10.43
N PHE A 67 7.34 -3.62 -9.80
CA PHE A 67 7.76 -4.94 -9.32
C PHE A 67 7.63 -6.03 -10.39
N ALA A 68 6.69 -5.91 -11.32
CA ALA A 68 6.41 -6.89 -12.37
C ALA A 68 7.64 -7.26 -13.25
N PRO A 69 8.50 -6.33 -13.71
CA PRO A 69 9.69 -6.66 -14.50
C PRO A 69 10.70 -7.56 -13.77
N HIS A 70 10.61 -7.63 -12.44
CA HIS A 70 11.48 -8.44 -11.60
C HIS A 70 10.84 -9.75 -11.15
N GLY A 71 9.63 -10.07 -11.64
CA GLY A 71 8.86 -11.25 -11.23
C GLY A 71 8.48 -11.23 -9.75
N LYS A 72 8.39 -10.04 -9.14
CA LYS A 72 8.04 -9.85 -7.73
C LYS A 72 6.59 -9.41 -7.60
N ARG A 73 5.96 -9.76 -6.48
CA ARG A 73 4.56 -9.42 -6.20
C ARG A 73 4.45 -8.39 -5.09
N ILE A 74 3.38 -7.60 -5.15
CA ILE A 74 2.97 -6.76 -4.03
C ILE A 74 1.79 -7.40 -3.32
N LEU A 75 1.70 -7.17 -2.01
CA LEU A 75 0.61 -7.64 -1.16
C LEU A 75 -0.10 -6.46 -0.52
N VAL A 76 -1.37 -6.66 -0.17
CA VAL A 76 -2.16 -5.79 0.69
C VAL A 76 -2.66 -6.60 1.89
N GLU A 77 -2.70 -6.00 3.06
CA GLU A 77 -3.14 -6.65 4.30
C GLU A 77 -4.20 -5.79 4.98
N ALA A 78 -5.37 -6.40 5.26
CA ALA A 78 -6.37 -5.76 6.11
C ALA A 78 -5.97 -5.91 7.58
N LEU A 79 -6.00 -4.80 8.32
CA LEU A 79 -5.67 -4.78 9.75
C LEU A 79 -6.94 -4.59 10.59
N SER A 80 -7.10 -5.38 11.64
CA SER A 80 -8.26 -5.25 12.52
C SER A 80 -8.22 -3.93 13.30
N PRO A 81 -9.37 -3.32 13.63
CA PRO A 81 -9.41 -2.05 14.35
C PRO A 81 -8.76 -2.10 15.74
N GLY A 82 -8.70 -3.29 16.36
CA GLY A 82 -8.02 -3.50 17.64
C GLY A 82 -6.49 -3.49 17.53
N VAL A 83 -5.94 -3.83 16.36
CA VAL A 83 -4.49 -3.77 16.08
C VAL A 83 -4.10 -2.38 15.59
N LYS A 84 -4.87 -1.83 14.65
CA LYS A 84 -4.59 -0.52 14.05
C LYS A 84 -5.89 0.28 13.89
N PRO A 85 -6.26 1.09 14.90
CA PRO A 85 -7.42 1.97 14.80
C PRO A 85 -7.32 2.90 13.58
N HIS A 86 -8.45 3.10 12.91
CA HIS A 86 -8.57 3.99 11.74
C HIS A 86 -7.68 3.63 10.54
N TYR A 87 -7.17 2.39 10.46
CA TYR A 87 -6.53 1.90 9.25
C TYR A 87 -7.51 1.90 8.07
N LEU A 88 -7.02 2.17 6.86
CA LEU A 88 -7.84 2.44 5.67
C LEU A 88 -8.93 1.38 5.40
N PHE A 89 -8.63 0.11 5.64
CA PHE A 89 -9.58 -0.99 5.53
C PHE A 89 -9.25 -2.09 6.53
N SER A 90 -10.29 -2.77 7.04
CA SER A 90 -10.15 -3.78 8.09
C SER A 90 -10.76 -5.12 7.76
N SER A 91 -11.48 -5.22 6.64
CA SER A 91 -12.08 -6.45 6.15
C SER A 91 -11.30 -7.04 4.98
N GLN A 92 -11.22 -8.37 4.92
CA GLN A 92 -10.66 -9.10 3.78
C GLN A 92 -11.46 -8.86 2.49
N TYR A 93 -12.76 -8.59 2.59
CA TYR A 93 -13.58 -8.22 1.43
C TYR A 93 -13.18 -6.87 0.84
N GLN A 94 -12.79 -5.90 1.68
CA GLN A 94 -12.29 -4.61 1.22
C GLN A 94 -10.92 -4.75 0.54
N ALA A 95 -10.03 -5.57 1.12
CA ALA A 95 -8.74 -5.88 0.51
C ALA A 95 -8.92 -6.53 -0.87
N LEU A 96 -9.83 -7.50 -0.99
CA LEU A 96 -10.15 -8.13 -2.28
C LEU A 96 -10.67 -7.10 -3.30
N ALA A 97 -11.63 -6.26 -2.91
CA ALA A 97 -12.17 -5.22 -3.79
C ALA A 97 -11.10 -4.21 -4.27
N ILE A 98 -10.13 -3.89 -3.41
CA ILE A 98 -8.99 -3.05 -3.78
C ILE A 98 -8.11 -3.76 -4.83
N VAL A 99 -7.77 -5.04 -4.61
CA VAL A 99 -6.96 -5.81 -5.56
C VAL A 99 -7.66 -5.94 -6.93
N GLU A 100 -8.96 -6.18 -6.93
CA GLU A 100 -9.77 -6.22 -8.15
C GLU A 100 -9.73 -4.89 -8.91
N GLU A 101 -9.83 -3.76 -8.21
CA GLU A 101 -9.81 -2.42 -8.81
C GLU A 101 -8.42 -1.97 -9.29
N VAL A 102 -7.35 -2.43 -8.64
CA VAL A 102 -5.96 -2.19 -9.10
C VAL A 102 -5.76 -2.78 -10.49
N ALA A 103 -6.32 -3.96 -10.76
CA ALA A 103 -6.31 -4.62 -12.07
C ALA A 103 -4.90 -4.75 -12.69
N ARG A 104 -3.95 -5.24 -11.88
CA ARG A 104 -2.57 -5.59 -12.29
C ARG A 104 -2.21 -6.96 -11.71
N GLY A 105 -1.57 -7.81 -12.50
CA GLY A 105 -1.20 -9.19 -12.15
C GLY A 105 0.21 -9.51 -12.59
#